data_AF-A0AAW8IAZ7-F1
#
_entry.id   AF-A0AAW8IAZ7-F1
#
_cell.length_a   1.000
_cell.length_b   1.000
_cell.length_c   1.000
_cell.angle_alpha   90.00
_cell.angle_beta   90.00
_cell.angle_gamma   90.00
#
_symmetry.space_group_name_H-M   'P 1'
#
loop_
_entity.id
_entity.type
_entity.pdbx_description
1 polymer ?
#
loop_
_entity_poly.entity_id
_entity_poly.type
_entity_poly.pdbx_seq_one_letter_code
_entity_poly.pdbx_strand_id
1 'polypeptide(L)'
;MSFVIVAPEALMSVASEVAGIGSALNAANAAAAAPTTGVLAAAADEVSAAMAALFGAHAQEYQRLSAQAAGFHAQFVQALNAGVNSYASAEAANASPLQAVEQQVLGLINGPAQTLLGRPLIGNGADGAPGTGQPGGPGGLLWGNGGNGGSGVAGVGGPGGSGGAAGLFGHGGNGGAGGSNACLLYTS
;
A
#
# COMPACT_ATOMS: atom_id res chain seq x y z
N MET A 1 -29.55 -5.31 -7.79
CA MET A 1 -28.12 -5.64 -7.76
C MET A 1 -27.57 -5.14 -6.43
N SER A 2 -27.15 -6.01 -5.51
CA SER A 2 -26.49 -5.56 -4.27
C SER A 2 -25.02 -5.31 -4.55
N PHE A 3 -24.54 -4.10 -4.33
CA PHE A 3 -23.11 -3.83 -4.32
C PHE A 3 -22.55 -4.27 -2.96
N VAL A 4 -21.55 -5.15 -2.98
CA VAL A 4 -20.77 -5.48 -1.80
C VAL A 4 -19.60 -4.49 -1.76
N ILE A 5 -19.63 -3.57 -0.81
CA ILE A 5 -18.53 -2.63 -0.57
C ILE A 5 -17.64 -3.26 0.49
N VAL A 6 -16.39 -3.52 0.11
CA VAL A 6 -15.32 -3.94 1.02
C VAL A 6 -14.38 -2.75 1.19
N ALA A 7 -13.92 -2.49 2.41
CA ALA A 7 -12.83 -1.55 2.69
C ALA A 7 -11.54 -2.37 2.92
N PRO A 8 -10.66 -2.52 1.91
CA PRO A 8 -9.48 -3.37 2.01
C PRO A 8 -8.57 -3.00 3.19
N GLU A 9 -8.45 -1.71 3.48
CA GLU A 9 -7.60 -1.18 4.56
C GLU A 9 -8.11 -1.60 5.93
N ALA A 10 -9.44 -1.61 6.13
CA ALA A 10 -10.05 -2.04 7.38
C ALA A 10 -9.86 -3.56 7.59
N LEU A 11 -9.97 -4.36 6.53
CA LEU A 11 -9.75 -5.80 6.61
C LEU A 11 -8.29 -6.17 6.86
N MET A 12 -7.33 -5.39 6.33
CA MET A 12 -5.91 -5.56 6.65
C MET A 12 -5.62 -5.33 8.13
N SER A 13 -6.23 -4.30 8.75
CA SER A 13 -6.11 -4.06 10.19
C SER A 13 -6.61 -5.27 10.99
N VAL A 14 -7.80 -5.78 10.64
CA VAL A 14 -8.38 -6.96 11.28
C VAL A 14 -7.48 -8.19 11.11
N ALA A 15 -6.92 -8.42 9.92
CA ALA A 15 -6.00 -9.54 9.69
C ALA A 15 -4.76 -9.46 10.58
N SER A 16 -4.22 -8.25 10.80
CA SER A 16 -3.10 -8.00 11.71
C SER A 16 -3.48 -8.26 13.17
N GLU A 17 -4.66 -7.79 13.60
CA GLU A 17 -5.17 -8.04 14.97
C GLU A 17 -5.37 -9.53 15.23
N VAL A 18 -5.97 -10.25 14.29
CA VAL A 18 -6.18 -11.70 14.38
C VAL A 18 -4.84 -12.45 14.44
N ALA A 19 -3.85 -12.04 13.67
CA ALA A 19 -2.49 -12.59 13.78
C ALA A 19 -1.89 -12.35 15.18
N GLY A 20 -2.10 -11.15 15.74
CA GLY A 20 -1.70 -10.80 17.10
C GLY A 20 -2.34 -11.70 18.17
N ILE A 21 -3.63 -11.99 18.05
CA ILE A 21 -4.34 -12.92 18.96
C ILE A 21 -3.70 -14.32 18.89
N GLY A 22 -3.44 -14.84 17.69
CA GLY A 22 -2.79 -16.14 17.52
C GLY A 22 -1.41 -16.21 18.17
N SER A 23 -0.62 -15.13 18.05
CA SER A 23 0.69 -15.01 18.71
C SER A 23 0.57 -15.03 20.24
N ALA A 24 -0.36 -14.25 20.81
CA ALA A 24 -0.61 -14.20 22.25
C ALA A 24 -1.06 -15.56 22.80
N LEU A 25 -1.93 -16.26 22.07
CA LEU A 25 -2.37 -17.61 22.44
C LEU A 25 -1.21 -18.62 22.42
N ASN A 26 -0.35 -18.57 21.40
CA ASN A 26 0.82 -19.45 21.34
C ASN A 26 1.80 -19.19 22.50
N ALA A 27 2.05 -17.92 22.82
CA ALA A 27 2.89 -17.55 23.96
C ALA A 27 2.29 -18.05 25.29
N ALA A 28 0.98 -17.88 25.49
CA ALA A 28 0.29 -18.36 26.68
C ALA A 28 0.32 -19.90 26.80
N ASN A 29 0.07 -20.62 25.71
CA ASN A 29 0.13 -22.09 25.68
C ASN A 29 1.54 -22.61 25.97
N ALA A 30 2.57 -21.96 25.42
CA ALA A 30 3.97 -22.31 25.69
C ALA A 30 4.35 -22.05 27.15
N ALA A 31 3.94 -20.92 27.73
CA ALA A 31 4.19 -20.59 29.13
C ALA A 31 3.49 -21.58 30.09
N ALA A 32 2.30 -22.06 29.72
CA ALA A 32 1.54 -23.02 30.52
C ALA A 32 2.04 -24.48 30.38
N ALA A 33 2.85 -24.80 29.38
CA ALA A 33 3.23 -26.18 29.07
C ALA A 33 3.95 -26.88 30.25
N ALA A 34 5.08 -26.34 30.69
CA ALA A 34 5.86 -26.93 31.79
C ALA A 34 5.05 -27.09 33.11
N PRO A 35 4.37 -26.06 33.64
CA PRO A 35 3.65 -26.20 34.90
C PRO A 35 2.43 -27.13 34.84
N THR A 36 1.84 -27.35 33.66
CA THR A 36 0.68 -28.26 33.51
C THR A 36 1.09 -29.69 33.23
N THR A 37 2.22 -29.92 32.54
CA THR A 37 2.73 -31.29 32.30
C THR A 37 3.56 -31.83 33.48
N GLY A 38 4.10 -30.95 34.32
CA GLY A 38 5.00 -31.28 35.42
C GLY A 38 4.31 -31.37 36.79
N VAL A 39 2.99 -31.60 36.84
CA VAL A 39 2.24 -31.69 38.10
C VAL A 39 2.77 -32.87 38.92
N LEU A 40 3.14 -32.60 40.18
CA LEU A 40 3.62 -33.60 41.11
C LEU A 40 2.46 -34.23 41.89
N ALA A 41 2.62 -35.48 42.31
CA ALA A 41 1.68 -36.14 43.21
C ALA A 41 1.59 -35.39 44.55
N ALA A 42 0.37 -35.20 45.06
CA ALA A 42 0.14 -34.48 46.31
C ALA A 42 0.63 -35.27 47.55
N ALA A 43 0.64 -36.60 47.45
CA ALA A 43 1.16 -37.53 48.45
C ALA A 43 1.75 -38.78 47.77
N ALA A 44 2.37 -39.65 48.58
CA ALA A 44 3.09 -40.85 48.10
C ALA A 44 2.18 -42.04 47.77
N ASP A 45 0.86 -41.88 47.88
CA ASP A 45 -0.11 -42.93 47.58
C ASP A 45 -0.36 -43.09 46.07
N GLU A 46 -0.85 -44.26 45.67
CA GLU A 46 -1.07 -44.57 44.25
C GLU A 46 -2.17 -43.70 43.62
N VAL A 47 -3.14 -43.20 44.40
CA VAL A 47 -4.22 -42.34 43.90
C VAL A 47 -3.67 -40.97 43.54
N SER A 48 -2.87 -40.36 44.42
CA SER A 48 -2.16 -39.11 44.15
C SER A 48 -1.23 -39.21 42.93
N ALA A 49 -0.49 -40.32 42.80
CA ALA A 49 0.36 -40.57 41.64
C ALA A 49 -0.46 -40.72 40.34
N ALA A 50 -1.56 -41.47 40.38
CA ALA A 50 -2.45 -41.66 39.23
C ALA A 50 -3.11 -40.35 38.78
N MET A 51 -3.54 -39.50 39.73
CA MET A 51 -4.12 -38.19 39.43
C MET A 51 -3.10 -37.24 38.78
N ALA A 52 -1.87 -37.18 39.29
CA ALA A 52 -0.81 -36.39 38.68
C ALA A 52 -0.49 -36.88 37.24
N ALA A 53 -0.43 -38.19 37.04
CA ALA A 53 -0.24 -38.78 35.71
C ALA A 53 -1.39 -38.45 34.74
N LEU A 54 -2.65 -38.47 35.22
CA LEU A 54 -3.81 -38.10 34.42
C LEU A 54 -3.74 -36.64 33.95
N PHE A 55 -3.44 -35.71 34.86
CA PHE A 55 -3.29 -34.29 34.51
C PHE A 55 -2.13 -34.06 33.53
N GLY A 56 -0.99 -34.72 33.74
CA GLY A 56 0.15 -34.65 32.84
C GLY A 56 -0.18 -35.15 31.43
N ALA A 57 -0.88 -36.28 31.32
CA ALA A 57 -1.33 -36.82 30.04
C ALA A 57 -2.32 -35.88 29.34
N HIS A 58 -3.31 -35.35 30.07
CA HIS A 58 -4.27 -34.39 29.52
C HIS A 58 -3.59 -33.10 29.04
N ALA A 59 -2.62 -32.58 29.80
CA ALA A 59 -1.85 -31.41 29.41
C ALA A 59 -1.04 -31.65 28.14
N GLN A 60 -0.41 -32.83 27.99
CA GLN A 60 0.32 -33.18 26.76
C GLN A 60 -0.61 -33.26 25.54
N GLU A 61 -1.81 -33.81 25.71
CA GLU A 61 -2.81 -33.89 24.65
C GLU A 61 -3.34 -32.50 24.26
N TYR A 62 -3.61 -31.66 25.26
CA TYR A 62 -3.95 -30.25 25.05
C TYR A 62 -2.85 -29.50 24.28
N GLN A 63 -1.56 -29.70 24.60
CA GLN A 63 -0.46 -29.07 23.88
C GLN A 63 -0.35 -29.54 22.42
N ARG A 64 -0.68 -30.79 22.12
CA ARG A 64 -0.77 -31.26 20.73
C ARG A 64 -1.92 -30.58 19.98
N LEU A 65 -3.08 -30.46 20.62
CA LEU A 65 -4.24 -29.81 20.02
C LEU A 65 -4.01 -28.31 19.82
N SER A 66 -3.39 -27.63 20.78
CA SER A 66 -3.06 -26.20 20.67
C SER A 66 -2.11 -25.92 19.51
N ALA A 67 -1.13 -26.81 19.26
CA ALA A 67 -0.25 -26.71 18.10
C ALA A 67 -1.00 -26.89 16.76
N GLN A 68 -1.98 -27.80 16.70
CA GLN A 68 -2.83 -27.96 15.51
C GLN A 68 -3.70 -26.72 15.28
N ALA A 69 -4.30 -26.19 16.34
CA ALA A 69 -5.09 -24.95 16.29
C ALA A 69 -4.24 -23.75 15.83
N ALA A 70 -2.99 -23.65 16.29
CA ALA A 70 -2.04 -22.63 15.83
C ALA A 70 -1.77 -22.72 14.32
N GLY A 71 -1.60 -23.93 13.79
CA GLY A 71 -1.43 -24.17 12.36
C GLY A 71 -2.66 -23.75 11.55
N PHE A 72 -3.86 -24.13 12.02
CA PHE A 72 -5.12 -23.70 11.41
C PHE A 72 -5.28 -22.17 11.43
N HIS A 73 -4.97 -21.53 12.56
CA HIS A 73 -5.06 -20.07 12.70
C HIS A 73 -4.14 -19.35 11.72
N ALA A 74 -2.92 -19.85 11.53
CA ALA A 74 -1.98 -19.30 10.54
C ALA A 74 -2.54 -19.40 9.11
N GLN A 75 -3.14 -20.54 8.75
CA GLN A 75 -3.78 -20.72 7.45
C GLN A 75 -4.99 -19.80 7.27
N PHE A 76 -5.79 -19.59 8.32
CA PHE A 76 -6.92 -18.67 8.31
C PHE A 76 -6.47 -17.23 8.02
N VAL A 77 -5.45 -16.74 8.72
CA VAL A 77 -4.88 -15.40 8.49
C VAL A 77 -4.32 -15.28 7.07
N GLN A 78 -3.67 -16.32 6.56
CA GLN A 78 -3.14 -16.33 5.19
C GLN A 78 -4.28 -16.25 4.15
N ALA A 79 -5.34 -17.03 4.33
CA ALA A 79 -6.51 -17.01 3.45
C ALA A 79 -7.23 -15.64 3.49
N LEU A 80 -7.34 -15.03 4.67
CA LEU A 80 -7.92 -13.71 4.83
C LEU A 80 -7.15 -12.65 4.03
N ASN A 81 -5.82 -12.63 4.16
CA ASN A 81 -4.96 -11.71 3.39
C ASN A 81 -5.07 -11.94 1.87
N ALA A 82 -5.12 -13.20 1.43
CA ALA A 82 -5.32 -13.53 0.02
C ALA A 82 -6.67 -13.03 -0.52
N GLY A 83 -7.72 -13.13 0.30
CA GLY A 83 -9.06 -12.60 -0.02
C GLY A 83 -9.04 -11.08 -0.21
N VAL A 84 -8.41 -10.33 0.70
CA VAL A 84 -8.29 -8.86 0.59
C VAL A 84 -7.58 -8.44 -0.70
N ASN A 85 -6.46 -9.08 -1.02
CA ASN A 85 -5.73 -8.80 -2.25
C ASN A 85 -6.55 -9.11 -3.51
N SER A 86 -7.40 -10.15 -3.46
CA SER A 86 -8.29 -10.50 -4.56
C SER A 86 -9.33 -9.40 -4.81
N TYR A 87 -9.94 -8.84 -3.75
CA TYR A 87 -10.86 -7.71 -3.90
C TYR A 87 -10.18 -6.45 -4.44
N ALA A 88 -9.02 -6.07 -3.89
CA ALA A 88 -8.26 -4.92 -4.38
C ALA A 88 -7.86 -5.07 -5.86
N SER A 89 -7.42 -6.27 -6.27
CA SER A 89 -7.08 -6.53 -7.68
C SER A 89 -8.30 -6.51 -8.60
N ALA A 90 -9.48 -6.96 -8.13
CA ALA A 90 -10.72 -6.88 -8.90
C ALA A 90 -11.17 -5.43 -9.14
N GLU A 91 -11.02 -4.55 -8.15
CA GLU A 91 -11.28 -3.11 -8.33
C GLU A 91 -10.32 -2.49 -9.36
N ALA A 92 -9.02 -2.78 -9.26
CA ALA A 92 -8.04 -2.31 -10.25
C ALA A 92 -8.32 -2.86 -11.66
N ALA A 93 -8.70 -4.12 -11.77
CA ALA A 93 -9.05 -4.76 -13.04
C ALA A 93 -10.31 -4.18 -13.67
N ASN A 94 -11.25 -3.64 -12.87
CA ASN A 94 -12.45 -2.96 -13.38
C ASN A 94 -12.20 -1.49 -13.74
N ALA A 95 -11.22 -0.82 -13.12
CA ALA A 95 -10.84 0.56 -13.46
C ALA A 95 -9.97 0.66 -14.74
N SER A 96 -9.06 -0.31 -14.94
CA SER A 96 -8.09 -0.29 -16.04
C SER A 96 -8.69 -0.29 -17.46
N PRO A 97 -9.78 -1.02 -17.78
CA PRO A 97 -10.36 -1.04 -19.12
C PRO A 97 -10.97 0.32 -19.46
N LEU A 98 -11.55 1.01 -18.46
CA LEU A 98 -12.12 2.34 -18.66
C LEU A 98 -11.05 3.38 -18.96
N GLN A 99 -9.93 3.34 -18.23
CA GLN A 99 -8.77 4.20 -18.49
C GLN A 99 -8.15 3.93 -19.87
N ALA A 100 -8.05 2.66 -20.28
CA ALA A 100 -7.54 2.28 -21.59
C ALA A 100 -8.44 2.78 -22.72
N VAL A 101 -9.77 2.67 -22.55
CA VAL A 101 -10.75 3.20 -23.51
C VAL A 101 -10.65 4.73 -23.60
N GLU A 102 -10.53 5.44 -22.48
CA GLU A 102 -10.34 6.90 -22.48
C GLU A 102 -9.08 7.31 -23.24
N GLN A 103 -7.94 6.66 -22.97
CA GLN A 103 -6.69 6.92 -23.68
C GLN A 103 -6.79 6.61 -25.18
N GLN A 104 -7.51 5.55 -25.56
CA GLN A 104 -7.72 5.21 -26.96
C GLN A 104 -8.59 6.25 -27.68
N VAL A 105 -9.65 6.74 -27.02
CA VAL A 105 -10.51 7.80 -27.56
C VAL A 105 -9.74 9.12 -27.68
N LEU A 106 -9.00 9.52 -26.64
CA LEU A 106 -8.13 10.69 -26.68
C LEU A 106 -7.06 10.57 -27.77
N GLY A 107 -6.47 9.38 -27.92
CA GLY A 107 -5.49 9.10 -28.98
C GLY A 107 -6.08 9.23 -30.38
N LEU A 108 -7.32 8.76 -30.60
CA LEU A 108 -8.02 8.90 -31.88
C LEU A 108 -8.35 10.37 -32.21
N ILE A 109 -8.75 11.16 -31.20
CA ILE A 109 -9.05 12.58 -31.35
C ILE A 109 -7.76 13.39 -31.57
N ASN A 110 -6.72 13.11 -30.80
CA ASN A 110 -5.47 13.86 -30.82
C ASN A 110 -4.54 13.46 -31.97
N GLY A 111 -4.62 12.23 -32.46
CA GLY A 111 -3.70 11.67 -33.45
C GLY A 111 -3.51 12.57 -34.68
N PRO A 112 -4.59 12.97 -35.38
CA PRO A 112 -4.47 13.85 -36.54
C PRO A 112 -3.78 15.18 -36.24
N ALA A 113 -4.11 15.83 -35.12
CA ALA A 113 -3.49 17.10 -34.74
C ALA A 113 -2.05 16.94 -34.26
N GLN A 114 -1.74 15.86 -33.55
CA GLN A 114 -0.37 15.56 -33.14
C GLN A 114 0.52 15.36 -34.37
N THR A 115 0.03 14.69 -35.42
CA THR A 115 0.77 14.49 -36.67
C THR A 115 0.88 15.76 -37.51
N LEU A 116 -0.20 16.54 -37.62
CA LEU A 116 -0.25 17.71 -38.52
C LEU A 116 0.27 18.99 -37.87
N LEU A 117 0.10 19.15 -36.56
CA LEU A 117 0.34 20.39 -35.81
C LEU A 117 1.36 20.21 -34.67
N GLY A 118 1.89 18.98 -34.49
CA GLY A 118 2.88 18.67 -33.45
C GLY A 118 2.36 18.74 -32.01
N ARG A 119 1.05 18.95 -31.83
CA ARG A 119 0.40 19.17 -30.54
C ARG A 119 -0.97 18.49 -30.51
N PRO A 120 -1.39 17.96 -29.35
CA PRO A 120 -2.70 17.33 -29.22
C PRO A 120 -3.81 18.40 -29.29
N LEU A 121 -5.04 17.99 -29.60
CA LEU A 121 -6.20 18.89 -29.50
C LEU A 121 -6.64 19.07 -28.05
N ILE A 122 -6.67 17.97 -27.30
CA ILE A 122 -7.18 17.87 -25.93
C ILE A 122 -6.12 17.23 -25.05
N GLY A 123 -5.80 17.87 -23.93
CA GLY A 123 -4.91 17.33 -22.90
C GLY A 123 -4.04 18.41 -22.25
N ASN A 124 -3.66 18.21 -20.99
CA ASN A 124 -2.75 19.14 -20.32
C ASN A 124 -1.31 18.93 -20.78
N GLY A 125 -0.50 19.98 -20.70
CA GLY A 125 0.93 19.92 -20.94
C GLY A 125 1.64 19.16 -19.83
N ALA A 126 2.74 18.48 -20.17
CA ALA A 126 3.56 17.76 -19.20
C ALA A 126 4.29 18.74 -18.27
N ASP A 127 4.28 18.47 -16.96
CA ASP A 127 5.04 19.27 -15.99
C ASP A 127 6.55 19.03 -16.15
N GLY A 128 7.33 20.08 -15.94
CA GLY A 128 8.78 19.99 -15.87
C GLY A 128 9.21 19.20 -14.62
N ALA A 129 10.24 18.36 -14.77
CA ALA A 129 10.72 17.53 -13.67
C ALA A 129 11.24 18.38 -12.49
N PRO A 130 10.85 18.09 -11.24
CA PRO A 130 11.35 18.82 -10.07
C PRO A 130 12.89 18.75 -9.97
N GLY A 131 13.51 19.84 -9.50
CA GLY A 131 14.95 19.92 -9.34
C GLY A 131 15.75 20.06 -10.63
N THR A 132 15.11 20.19 -11.80
CA THR A 132 15.81 20.27 -13.09
C THR A 132 15.74 21.66 -13.73
N GLY A 133 14.85 22.54 -13.26
CA GLY A 133 14.53 23.80 -13.93
C GLY A 133 13.91 23.63 -15.33
N GLN A 134 13.46 22.42 -15.70
CA GLN A 134 12.86 22.15 -17.00
C GLN A 134 11.55 22.93 -17.18
N PRO A 135 11.30 23.53 -18.36
CA PRO A 135 10.05 24.20 -18.64
C PRO A 135 8.89 23.19 -18.71
N GLY A 136 7.70 23.63 -18.32
CA GLY A 136 6.47 22.87 -18.55
C GLY A 136 6.11 22.84 -20.04
N GLY A 137 5.61 21.70 -20.49
CA GLY A 137 5.16 21.49 -21.86
C GLY A 137 3.86 22.25 -22.17
N PRO A 138 3.60 22.55 -23.46
CA PRO A 138 2.34 23.19 -23.86
C PRO A 138 1.15 22.22 -23.72
N GLY A 139 0.00 22.76 -23.31
CA GLY A 139 -1.28 22.06 -23.35
C GLY A 139 -1.80 21.85 -24.78
N GLY A 140 -2.90 21.09 -24.89
CA GLY A 140 -3.61 20.83 -26.14
C GLY A 140 -4.11 22.11 -26.80
N LEU A 141 -4.32 22.07 -28.11
CA LEU A 141 -4.65 23.26 -28.91
C LEU A 141 -6.04 23.82 -28.59
N LEU A 142 -7.02 22.96 -28.36
CA LEU A 142 -8.41 23.35 -28.07
C LEU A 142 -8.69 23.36 -26.59
N TRP A 143 -8.32 22.31 -25.87
CA TRP A 143 -8.59 22.17 -24.45
C TRP A 143 -7.38 21.61 -23.71
N GLY A 144 -6.89 22.33 -22.71
CA GLY A 144 -5.75 21.89 -21.93
C GLY A 144 -5.00 23.02 -21.25
N ASN A 145 -4.62 22.80 -20.00
CA ASN A 145 -3.73 23.68 -19.28
C ASN A 145 -2.29 23.45 -19.72
N GLY A 146 -1.45 24.48 -19.63
CA GLY A 146 -0.01 24.31 -19.77
C GLY A 146 0.56 23.57 -18.56
N GLY A 147 1.62 22.79 -18.76
CA GLY A 147 2.33 22.12 -17.67
C GLY A 147 3.08 23.12 -16.79
N ASN A 148 3.22 22.83 -15.52
CA ASN A 148 4.01 23.64 -14.59
C ASN A 148 5.51 23.50 -14.88
N GLY A 149 6.27 24.57 -14.67
CA GLY A 149 7.74 24.52 -14.73
C GLY A 149 8.32 23.75 -13.55
N GLY A 150 9.35 22.94 -13.81
CA GLY A 150 10.07 22.21 -12.76
C GLY A 150 10.87 23.15 -11.86
N SER A 151 10.98 22.84 -10.57
CA SER A 151 11.82 23.64 -9.66
C SER A 151 13.32 23.51 -10.00
N GLY A 152 14.13 24.49 -9.59
CA GLY A 152 15.60 24.41 -9.67
C GLY A 152 16.20 23.41 -8.66
N VAL A 153 17.49 23.07 -8.82
CA VAL A 153 18.17 22.03 -8.02
C VAL A 153 18.28 22.47 -6.56
N ALA A 154 17.73 21.68 -5.65
CA ALA A 154 17.87 21.93 -4.20
C ALA A 154 19.32 21.71 -3.74
N GLY A 155 19.85 22.60 -2.91
CA GLY A 155 21.21 22.54 -2.36
C GLY A 155 22.29 23.09 -3.30
N VAL A 156 22.05 23.08 -4.61
CA VAL A 156 23.00 23.60 -5.63
C VAL A 156 22.59 24.98 -6.12
N GLY A 157 21.31 25.33 -6.01
CA GLY A 157 20.74 26.54 -6.60
C GLY A 157 20.33 26.35 -8.06
N GLY A 158 19.79 27.40 -8.67
CA GLY A 158 19.41 27.43 -10.09
C GLY A 158 17.98 27.93 -10.34
N PRO A 159 17.69 28.46 -11.54
CA PRO A 159 16.37 28.98 -11.87
C PRO A 159 15.34 27.85 -11.92
N GLY A 160 14.09 28.18 -11.58
CA GLY A 160 12.95 27.31 -11.91
C GLY A 160 12.57 27.44 -13.38
N GLY A 161 11.96 26.40 -13.92
CA GLY A 161 11.50 26.36 -15.31
C GLY A 161 10.30 27.27 -15.54
N SER A 162 10.11 27.75 -16.77
CA SER A 162 8.89 28.47 -17.13
C SER A 162 7.68 27.54 -17.17
N GLY A 163 6.50 28.06 -16.87
CA GLY A 163 5.26 27.33 -17.13
C GLY A 163 4.95 27.22 -18.63
N GLY A 164 4.24 26.17 -19.00
CA GLY A 164 3.82 25.89 -20.36
C GLY A 164 2.62 26.74 -20.81
N ALA A 165 2.48 26.90 -22.13
CA ALA A 165 1.34 27.61 -22.71
C ALA A 165 0.05 26.76 -22.65
N ALA A 166 -1.09 27.40 -22.43
CA ALA A 166 -2.41 26.76 -22.48
C ALA A 166 -2.92 26.56 -23.92
N GLY A 167 -4.02 25.81 -24.04
CA GLY A 167 -4.89 25.78 -25.22
C GLY A 167 -5.87 26.95 -25.30
N LEU A 168 -6.76 26.89 -26.30
CA LEU A 168 -7.86 27.86 -26.45
C LEU A 168 -8.74 27.93 -25.20
N PHE A 169 -9.03 26.78 -24.59
CA PHE A 169 -9.68 26.66 -23.29
C PHE A 169 -8.70 26.02 -22.30
N GLY A 170 -8.15 26.83 -21.42
CA GLY A 170 -7.23 26.38 -20.37
C GLY A 170 -6.47 27.53 -19.72
N HIS A 171 -5.71 27.20 -18.69
CA HIS A 171 -4.84 28.11 -17.96
C HIS A 171 -3.37 27.79 -18.25
N GLY A 172 -2.54 28.83 -18.34
CA GLY A 172 -1.09 28.64 -18.48
C GLY A 172 -0.52 27.95 -17.24
N GLY A 173 0.55 27.19 -17.42
CA GLY A 173 1.24 26.55 -16.32
C GLY A 173 1.94 27.56 -15.41
N ASN A 174 2.07 27.23 -14.14
CA ASN A 174 2.83 28.04 -13.20
C ASN A 174 4.33 27.91 -13.47
N GLY A 175 5.09 28.97 -13.22
CA GLY A 175 6.56 28.88 -13.21
C GLY A 175 7.08 28.07 -12.02
N GLY A 176 8.17 27.33 -12.22
CA GLY A 176 8.85 26.58 -11.18
C GLY A 176 9.58 27.50 -10.20
N ALA A 177 9.66 27.06 -8.94
CA ALA A 177 10.45 27.75 -7.92
C ALA A 177 11.96 27.63 -8.21
N GLY A 178 12.74 28.66 -7.85
CA GLY A 178 14.19 28.57 -7.85
C GLY A 178 14.73 27.57 -6.82
N GLY A 179 15.85 26.93 -7.13
CA GLY A 179 16.55 26.02 -6.22
C GLY A 179 17.15 26.78 -5.03
N SER A 180 17.01 26.21 -3.83
CA SER A 180 17.64 26.77 -2.63
C SER A 180 19.14 26.49 -2.64
N ASN A 181 19.98 27.47 -2.31
CA ASN A 181 21.43 27.27 -2.17
C ASN A 181 21.73 26.56 -0.84
N ALA A 182 22.70 25.65 -0.81
CA ALA A 182 23.26 25.17 0.45
C ALA A 182 24.07 26.30 1.10
N CYS A 183 23.55 26.89 2.18
CA CYS A 183 24.34 27.72 3.07
C CYS A 183 25.28 26.79 3.85
N LEU A 184 26.52 26.63 3.37
CA LEU A 184 27.59 26.03 4.16
C LEU A 184 27.95 27.01 5.28
N LEU A 185 27.28 26.86 6.42
CA LEU A 185 27.73 27.44 7.68
C LEU A 185 29.06 26.77 8.05
N TYR A 186 30.17 27.36 7.62
CA TYR A 186 31.49 27.01 8.10
C TYR A 186 31.60 27.52 9.55
N THR A 187 31.35 26.65 10.52
CA THR A 187 31.65 26.93 11.92
C THR A 187 33.14 26.67 12.14
N SER A 188 33.94 27.74 12.15
CA SER A 188 35.32 27.73 12.66
C SER A 188 35.37 27.60 14.17
#